data_AF-A0A432V830-F1
#
_entry.id   AF-A0A432V830-F1
#
_cell.length_a   1.000
_cell.length_b   1.000
_cell.length_c   1.000
_cell.angle_alpha   90.00
_cell.angle_beta   90.00
_cell.angle_gamma   90.00
#
_symmetry.space_group_name_H-M   'P 1'
#
loop_
_entity.id
_entity.type
_entity.pdbx_description
1 polymer ?
#
loop_
_entity_poly.entity_id
_entity_poly.type
_entity_poly.pdbx_seq_one_letter_code
_entity_poly.pdbx_strand_id
1 'polypeptide(L)'
;MTKLQQGSHEELEAIRLQAIKHFGPMMLQEVLLRLCRACGPESLDRFEKAMVEKIEQSSSDCSDFDDMKEFATEQLYACVREVKSSPDMTHPLEDIKTRRTQGRSEQTDTLEDQLQEGLEDSFPASDPPAVVSTAIPGGGKKLVGTDEVLRKLRKE
;
A
#
# COMPACT_ATOMS: atom_id res chain seq x y z
N MET A 1 32.49 -19.60 -19.09
CA MET A 1 32.91 -19.13 -17.75
C MET A 1 32.53 -17.66 -17.65
N THR A 2 32.01 -17.21 -16.51
CA THR A 2 31.54 -15.82 -16.37
C THR A 2 32.73 -14.86 -16.34
N LYS A 3 32.57 -13.61 -16.81
CA LYS A 3 33.62 -12.57 -16.74
C LYS A 3 34.18 -12.37 -15.33
N LEU A 4 33.40 -12.75 -14.31
CA LEU A 4 33.80 -12.77 -12.90
C LEU A 4 34.93 -13.76 -12.56
N GLN A 5 35.16 -14.79 -13.37
CA GLN A 5 36.15 -15.84 -13.11
C GLN A 5 37.48 -15.64 -13.84
N GLN A 6 37.53 -14.75 -14.84
CA GLN A 6 38.70 -14.57 -15.73
C GLN A 6 39.01 -13.11 -16.08
N GLY A 7 38.20 -12.15 -15.63
CA GLY A 7 38.39 -10.73 -15.93
C GLY A 7 39.64 -10.17 -15.26
N SER A 8 40.22 -9.14 -15.87
CA SER A 8 41.31 -8.39 -15.24
C SER A 8 40.81 -7.70 -13.97
N HIS A 9 41.73 -7.34 -13.05
CA HIS A 9 41.37 -6.62 -11.84
C HIS A 9 40.57 -5.35 -12.15
N GLU A 10 40.99 -4.60 -13.18
CA GLU A 10 40.32 -3.37 -13.63
C GLU A 10 38.91 -3.62 -14.15
N GLU A 11 38.71 -4.70 -14.92
CA GLU A 11 37.38 -5.11 -15.41
C GLU A 11 36.45 -5.50 -14.26
N LEU A 12 36.97 -6.18 -13.25
CA LEU A 12 36.20 -6.59 -12.07
C LEU A 12 35.83 -5.38 -11.20
N GLU A 13 36.73 -4.41 -11.01
CA GLU A 13 36.42 -3.15 -10.32
C GLU A 13 35.36 -2.34 -11.08
N ALA A 14 35.45 -2.25 -12.41
CA ALA A 14 34.45 -1.57 -13.23
C ALA A 14 33.07 -2.23 -13.08
N ILE A 15 32.99 -3.57 -13.13
CA ILE A 15 31.73 -4.30 -12.92
C ILE A 15 31.18 -4.05 -11.51
N ARG A 16 32.05 -4.04 -10.48
CA ARG A 16 31.64 -3.78 -9.10
C ARG A 16 31.05 -2.38 -8.96
N LEU A 17 31.70 -1.36 -9.51
CA LEU A 17 31.21 0.01 -9.45
C LEU A 17 29.86 0.16 -10.17
N GLN A 18 29.69 -0.49 -11.33
CA GLN A 18 28.41 -0.51 -12.03
C GLN A 18 27.31 -1.22 -11.23
N ALA A 19 27.63 -2.34 -10.58
CA ALA A 19 26.69 -3.06 -9.73
C ALA A 19 26.26 -2.20 -8.53
N ILE A 20 27.18 -1.53 -7.84
CA ILE A 20 26.87 -0.62 -6.72
C ILE A 20 26.00 0.54 -7.20
N LYS A 21 26.34 1.16 -8.34
CA LYS A 21 25.57 2.26 -8.91
C LYS A 21 24.12 1.85 -9.25
N HIS A 22 23.93 0.65 -9.79
CA HIS A 22 22.62 0.19 -10.25
C HIS A 22 21.76 -0.39 -9.11
N PHE A 23 22.35 -1.26 -8.28
CA PHE A 23 21.62 -1.99 -7.24
C PHE A 23 21.67 -1.33 -5.87
N GLY A 24 22.65 -0.46 -5.60
CA GLY A 24 22.82 0.20 -4.30
C GLY A 24 21.57 0.96 -3.84
N PRO A 25 21.00 1.87 -4.68
CA PRO A 25 19.78 2.59 -4.32
C PRO A 25 18.59 1.65 -4.05
N MET A 26 18.41 0.62 -4.88
CA MET A 26 17.34 -0.38 -4.72
C MET A 26 17.49 -1.18 -3.42
N MET A 27 18.71 -1.62 -3.11
CA MET A 27 19.00 -2.37 -1.88
C MET A 27 18.78 -1.49 -0.63
N LEU A 28 19.21 -0.22 -0.68
CA LEU A 28 19.01 0.71 0.43
C LEU A 28 17.51 0.96 0.69
N GLN A 29 16.74 1.22 -0.37
CA GLN A 29 15.31 1.44 -0.25
C GLN A 29 14.58 0.23 0.36
N GLU A 30 14.88 -0.99 -0.10
CA GLU A 30 14.28 -2.22 0.43
C GLU A 30 14.66 -2.46 1.90
N VAL A 31 15.91 -2.16 2.28
CA VAL A 31 16.36 -2.25 3.68
C VAL A 31 15.61 -1.24 4.54
N LEU A 32 15.42 0.00 4.09
CA LEU A 32 14.68 1.03 4.82
C LEU A 32 13.20 0.68 4.98
N LEU A 33 12.56 0.15 3.94
CA LEU A 33 11.19 -0.35 4.00
C LEU A 33 11.05 -1.46 5.05
N ARG A 34 11.97 -2.43 5.04
CA ARG A 34 11.98 -3.53 6.03
C ARG A 34 12.26 -3.04 7.44
N LEU A 35 13.21 -2.11 7.61
CA LEU A 35 13.51 -1.48 8.89
C LEU A 35 12.27 -0.78 9.45
N CYS A 36 11.59 0.01 8.62
CA CYS A 36 10.36 0.70 9.01
C CYS A 36 9.25 -0.29 9.40
N ARG A 37 9.06 -1.36 8.63
CA ARG A 37 8.05 -2.40 8.94
C ARG A 37 8.35 -3.14 10.24
N ALA A 38 9.62 -3.42 10.53
CA ALA A 38 10.02 -4.17 11.71
C ALA A 38 10.11 -3.32 12.99
N CYS A 39 10.51 -2.05 12.86
CA CYS A 39 10.88 -1.19 13.99
C CYS A 39 10.04 0.10 14.09
N GLY A 40 9.06 0.29 13.20
CA GLY A 40 8.19 1.46 13.14
C GLY A 40 8.81 2.67 12.42
N PRO A 41 8.01 3.70 12.11
CA PRO A 41 8.45 4.86 11.31
C PRO A 41 9.55 5.69 11.97
N GLU A 42 9.56 5.82 13.30
CA GLU A 42 10.60 6.55 14.05
C GLU A 42 12.00 5.91 13.91
N SER A 43 12.08 4.65 13.46
CA SER A 43 13.36 4.01 13.14
C SER A 43 14.07 4.68 11.96
N LEU A 44 13.32 5.25 11.02
CA LEU A 44 13.88 5.95 9.86
C LEU A 44 14.56 7.26 10.27
N ASP A 45 13.97 8.02 11.20
CA ASP A 45 14.57 9.27 11.70
C ASP A 45 15.88 8.99 12.46
N ARG A 46 15.89 7.94 13.27
CA ARG A 46 17.10 7.50 13.98
C ARG A 46 18.18 7.02 13.03
N PHE A 47 17.79 6.24 12.00
CA PHE A 47 18.70 5.78 10.96
C PHE A 47 19.31 6.95 10.18
N GLU A 48 18.48 7.87 9.72
CA GLU A 48 18.90 9.07 8.97
C GLU A 48 19.94 9.86 9.77
N LYS A 49 19.63 10.21 11.03
CA LYS A 49 20.56 10.95 11.89
C LYS A 49 21.88 10.20 12.10
N ALA A 50 21.82 8.90 12.39
CA ALA A 50 23.02 8.10 12.62
C ALA A 50 23.89 7.99 11.36
N MET A 51 23.28 7.90 10.18
CA MET A 51 24.01 7.81 8.92
C MET A 51 24.62 9.15 8.51
N VAL A 52 23.92 10.28 8.70
CA VAL A 52 24.50 11.62 8.49
C VAL A 52 25.73 11.80 9.38
N GLU A 53 25.62 11.50 10.67
CA GLU A 53 26.75 11.57 11.60
C GLU A 53 27.93 10.68 11.14
N LYS A 54 27.65 9.47 10.64
CA LYS A 54 28.69 8.57 10.10
C LYS A 54 29.36 9.13 8.84
N ILE A 55 28.61 9.77 7.95
CA ILE A 55 29.14 10.41 6.74
C ILE A 55 30.03 11.59 7.13
N GLU A 56 29.58 12.44 8.06
CA GLU A 56 30.36 13.59 8.54
C GLU A 56 31.66 13.19 9.24
N GLN A 57 31.62 12.10 10.04
CA GLN A 57 32.79 11.57 10.74
C GLN A 57 33.79 10.84 9.82
N SER A 58 33.39 10.53 8.58
CA SER A 58 34.28 9.87 7.63
C SER A 58 35.36 10.83 7.12
N SER A 59 36.55 10.32 6.86
CA SER A 59 37.69 11.06 6.30
C SER A 59 38.31 10.29 5.14
N SER A 60 38.76 11.02 4.12
CA SER A 60 39.45 10.49 2.95
C SER A 60 40.32 11.58 2.34
N ASP A 61 41.43 11.17 1.71
CA ASP A 61 42.38 12.08 1.05
C ASP A 61 41.92 12.51 -0.38
N CYS A 62 40.68 12.21 -0.75
CA CYS A 62 40.14 12.53 -2.07
C CYS A 62 39.81 14.03 -2.14
N SER A 63 40.20 14.71 -3.23
CA SER A 63 39.96 16.15 -3.41
C SER A 63 38.48 16.51 -3.34
N ASP A 64 37.62 15.61 -3.82
CA ASP A 64 36.19 15.84 -3.98
C ASP A 64 35.40 15.25 -2.81
N PHE A 65 36.08 14.87 -1.71
CA PHE A 65 35.46 14.10 -0.63
C PHE A 65 34.37 14.87 0.11
N ASP A 66 34.53 16.19 0.26
CA ASP A 66 33.49 17.02 0.86
C ASP A 66 32.23 17.06 0.00
N ASP A 67 32.37 17.26 -1.31
CA ASP A 67 31.24 17.17 -2.26
C ASP A 67 30.61 15.78 -2.23
N MET A 68 31.43 14.71 -2.15
CA MET A 68 30.91 13.34 -2.03
C MET A 68 30.05 13.15 -0.77
N LYS A 69 30.43 13.75 0.36
CA LYS A 69 29.62 13.70 1.60
C LYS A 69 28.31 14.45 1.45
N GLU A 70 28.33 15.62 0.80
CA GLU A 70 27.11 16.39 0.51
C GLU A 70 26.16 15.58 -0.38
N PHE A 71 26.65 15.03 -1.50
CA PHE A 71 25.84 14.19 -2.36
C PHE A 71 25.34 12.93 -1.65
N ALA A 72 26.18 12.25 -0.86
CA ALA A 72 25.76 11.08 -0.10
C ALA A 72 24.63 11.41 0.88
N THR A 73 24.72 12.56 1.54
CA THR A 73 23.70 13.06 2.47
C THR A 73 22.40 13.39 1.74
N GLU A 74 22.47 14.04 0.57
CA GLU A 74 21.29 14.30 -0.26
C GLU A 74 20.61 13.00 -0.72
N GLN A 75 21.38 12.01 -1.18
CA GLN A 75 20.86 10.71 -1.59
C GLN A 75 20.16 9.98 -0.42
N LEU A 76 20.73 10.06 0.78
CA LEU A 76 20.13 9.50 1.99
C LEU A 76 18.76 10.15 2.28
N TYR A 77 18.69 11.48 2.29
CA TYR A 77 17.42 12.20 2.51
C TYR A 77 16.38 11.87 1.44
N ALA A 78 16.78 11.80 0.17
CA ALA A 78 15.89 11.43 -0.91
C ALA A 78 15.31 10.03 -0.70
N CYS A 79 16.15 9.05 -0.38
CA CYS A 79 15.73 7.66 -0.17
C CYS A 79 14.79 7.51 1.04
N VAL A 80 15.12 8.14 2.18
CA VAL A 80 14.27 8.11 3.38
C VAL A 80 12.91 8.76 3.10
N ARG A 81 12.89 9.90 2.39
CA ARG A 81 11.65 10.57 2.01
C ARG A 81 10.78 9.71 1.09
N GLU A 82 11.38 9.04 0.11
CA GLU A 82 10.65 8.12 -0.80
C GLU A 82 10.01 6.97 -0.03
N VAL A 83 10.76 6.36 0.89
CA VAL A 83 10.23 5.32 1.78
C VAL A 83 9.07 5.86 2.63
N LYS A 84 9.25 7.02 3.28
CA LYS A 84 8.20 7.70 4.08
C LYS A 84 6.93 8.00 3.30
N SER A 85 7.05 8.31 2.01
CA SER A 85 5.92 8.54 1.10
C SER A 85 5.29 7.29 0.51
N SER A 86 5.90 6.12 0.70
CA SER A 86 5.43 4.88 0.10
C SER A 86 4.11 4.42 0.74
N PRO A 87 3.10 4.03 -0.06
CA PRO A 87 1.87 3.42 0.48
C PRO A 87 2.14 2.08 1.18
N ASP A 88 3.35 1.54 0.99
CA ASP A 88 3.80 0.31 1.62
C ASP A 88 4.24 0.50 3.09
N MET A 89 4.27 1.75 3.58
CA MET A 89 4.42 2.09 4.99
C MET A 89 3.09 2.12 5.76
N THR A 90 1.95 2.28 5.08
CA THR A 90 0.64 2.49 5.74
C THR A 90 -0.07 1.21 6.15
N HIS A 91 0.37 0.05 5.66
CA HIS A 91 -0.21 -1.23 6.04
C HIS A 91 0.87 -2.13 6.63
N PRO A 92 0.85 -2.40 7.95
CA PRO A 92 1.45 -3.62 8.46
C PRO A 92 0.96 -4.76 7.58
N LEU A 93 1.84 -5.64 7.12
CA LEU A 93 1.44 -6.86 6.43
C LEU A 93 0.55 -7.64 7.41
N GLU A 94 -0.76 -7.49 7.29
CA GLU A 94 -1.72 -8.20 8.12
C GLU A 94 -1.44 -9.69 7.97
N ASP A 95 -1.34 -10.40 9.10
CA ASP A 95 -1.15 -11.84 9.08
C ASP A 95 -2.26 -12.46 8.23
N ILE A 96 -1.89 -13.32 7.27
CA ILE A 96 -2.84 -14.01 6.41
C ILE A 96 -3.86 -14.78 7.28
N LYS A 97 -3.45 -15.18 8.48
CA LYS A 97 -4.31 -15.82 9.48
C LYS A 97 -5.38 -14.89 10.04
N THR A 98 -5.12 -13.59 10.19
CA THR A 98 -6.09 -12.62 10.72
C THR A 98 -7.10 -12.14 9.67
N ARG A 99 -6.83 -12.34 8.37
CA ARG A 99 -7.77 -12.05 7.27
C ARG A 99 -8.88 -13.10 7.09
N ARG A 100 -8.76 -14.28 7.72
CA ARG A 100 -9.80 -15.32 7.60
C ARG A 100 -10.99 -14.95 8.48
N THR A 101 -12.18 -14.96 7.90
CA THR A 101 -13.44 -14.90 8.64
C THR A 101 -13.53 -16.08 9.61
N GLN A 102 -13.89 -15.82 10.88
CA GLN A 102 -14.07 -16.88 11.86
C GLN A 102 -15.15 -17.86 11.37
N GLY A 103 -14.84 -19.15 11.39
CA GLY A 103 -15.74 -20.22 10.92
C GLY A 103 -15.54 -20.67 9.46
N ARG A 104 -14.68 -19.99 8.68
CA ARG A 104 -14.33 -20.43 7.32
C ARG A 104 -13.44 -21.66 7.36
N SER A 105 -13.84 -22.72 6.64
CA SER A 105 -13.05 -23.96 6.60
C SER A 105 -11.65 -23.78 5.95
N GLU A 106 -10.71 -24.62 6.38
CA GLU A 106 -9.37 -24.74 5.79
C GLU A 106 -9.30 -25.82 4.71
N GLN A 107 -10.22 -26.79 4.74
CA GLN A 107 -10.28 -27.90 3.78
C GLN A 107 -11.08 -27.47 2.54
N THR A 108 -10.57 -27.77 1.34
CA THR A 108 -11.12 -27.35 0.05
C THR A 108 -12.56 -27.81 -0.14
N ASP A 109 -12.84 -29.07 0.16
CA ASP A 109 -14.13 -29.69 -0.13
C ASP A 109 -15.24 -29.03 0.70
N THR A 110 -14.99 -28.86 2.00
CA THR A 110 -15.93 -28.16 2.91
C THR A 110 -16.02 -26.65 2.65
N LEU A 111 -15.02 -26.05 2.00
CA LEU A 111 -15.03 -24.64 1.64
C LEU A 111 -15.98 -24.41 0.45
N GLU A 112 -16.00 -25.32 -0.52
CA GLU A 112 -16.91 -25.26 -1.67
C GLU A 112 -18.37 -25.37 -1.24
N ASP A 113 -18.67 -26.28 -0.30
CA ASP A 113 -20.02 -26.42 0.27
C ASP A 113 -20.47 -25.14 1.01
N GLN A 114 -19.60 -24.56 1.85
CA GLN A 114 -19.89 -23.30 2.56
C GLN A 114 -20.10 -22.12 1.62
N LEU A 115 -19.38 -22.08 0.49
CA LEU A 115 -19.53 -21.04 -0.53
C LEU A 115 -20.89 -21.16 -1.22
N GLN A 116 -21.32 -22.38 -1.54
CA GLN A 116 -22.59 -22.64 -2.20
C GLN A 116 -23.77 -22.27 -1.30
N GLU A 117 -23.75 -22.69 -0.03
CA GLU A 117 -24.79 -22.37 0.96
C GLU A 117 -24.95 -20.85 1.17
N GLY A 118 -23.84 -20.12 1.31
CA GLY A 118 -23.87 -18.65 1.48
C GLY A 118 -24.35 -17.89 0.23
N LEU A 119 -24.15 -18.46 -0.97
CA LEU A 119 -24.67 -17.89 -2.21
C LEU A 119 -26.17 -18.10 -2.35
N GLU A 120 -26.72 -19.22 -1.87
CA GLU A 120 -28.15 -19.51 -1.91
C GLU A 120 -28.95 -18.58 -0.99
N ASP A 121 -28.41 -18.20 0.17
CA ASP A 121 -29.06 -17.34 1.17
C ASP A 121 -28.94 -15.83 0.87
N SER A 122 -28.01 -15.42 -0.02
CA SER A 122 -27.73 -14.01 -0.33
C SER A 122 -28.58 -13.41 -1.47
N PHE A 123 -29.53 -14.16 -2.02
CA PHE A 123 -30.43 -13.65 -3.06
C PHE A 123 -31.85 -13.46 -2.53
N PRO A 124 -32.20 -12.26 -2.04
CA PRO A 124 -33.57 -11.81 -2.18
C PRO A 124 -33.80 -11.58 -3.68
N ALA A 125 -34.48 -12.50 -4.36
CA ALA A 125 -35.01 -12.24 -5.68
C ALA A 125 -36.13 -11.19 -5.60
N SER A 126 -35.79 -9.93 -5.30
CA SER A 126 -36.65 -8.73 -5.39
C SER A 126 -35.82 -7.50 -5.01
N ASP A 127 -35.10 -6.90 -5.95
CA ASP A 127 -34.79 -5.47 -5.83
C ASP A 127 -36.13 -4.73 -5.63
N PRO A 128 -36.32 -3.96 -4.55
CA PRO A 128 -37.53 -3.17 -4.41
C PRO A 128 -37.62 -2.20 -5.59
N PRO A 129 -38.80 -1.98 -6.19
CA PRO A 129 -38.92 -1.09 -7.34
C PRO A 129 -38.36 0.29 -6.99
N ALA A 130 -37.40 0.75 -7.79
CA ALA A 130 -36.75 2.04 -7.60
C ALA A 130 -37.78 3.17 -7.69
N VAL A 131 -38.14 3.76 -6.56
CA VAL A 131 -38.97 4.98 -6.53
C VAL A 131 -38.07 6.16 -6.88
N VAL A 132 -38.20 6.67 -8.10
CA VAL A 132 -37.55 7.92 -8.54
C VAL A 132 -38.28 9.09 -7.90
N SER A 133 -37.76 9.60 -6.78
CA SER A 133 -38.19 10.88 -6.23
C SER A 133 -37.67 12.01 -7.13
N THR A 134 -38.52 12.52 -8.01
CA THR A 134 -38.24 13.78 -8.72
C THR A 134 -38.32 14.91 -7.71
N ALA A 135 -37.18 15.51 -7.39
CA ALA A 135 -37.11 16.73 -6.61
C ALA A 135 -37.64 17.89 -7.47
N ILE A 136 -38.96 18.09 -7.47
CA ILE A 136 -39.57 19.33 -7.96
C ILE A 136 -39.67 20.29 -6.76
N PRO A 137 -38.87 21.37 -6.71
CA PRO A 137 -39.00 22.37 -5.65
C PRO A 137 -40.22 23.24 -5.97
N GLY A 138 -41.36 22.95 -5.36
CA GLY A 138 -42.53 23.81 -5.49
C GLY A 138 -43.83 23.19 -4.97
N GLY A 139 -44.23 23.57 -3.76
CA GLY A 139 -45.63 23.57 -3.29
C GLY A 139 -46.33 22.22 -3.20
N GLY A 140 -46.14 21.52 -2.07
CA GLY A 140 -46.85 20.27 -1.79
C GLY A 140 -48.36 20.46 -1.71
N LYS A 141 -49.10 19.94 -2.71
CA LYS A 141 -50.51 19.59 -2.52
C LYS A 141 -50.55 18.40 -1.57
N LYS A 142 -51.42 18.48 -0.55
CA LYS A 142 -51.59 17.43 0.46
C LYS A 142 -51.87 16.10 -0.25
N LEU A 143 -50.94 15.16 -0.14
CA LEU A 143 -51.08 13.81 -0.68
C LEU A 143 -52.23 13.13 0.06
N VAL A 144 -53.28 12.80 -0.67
CA VAL A 144 -54.45 12.06 -0.18
C VAL A 144 -54.18 10.60 -0.49
N GLY A 145 -54.24 9.73 0.51
CA GLY A 145 -53.97 8.30 0.36
C GLY A 145 -54.93 7.64 -0.63
N THR A 146 -54.47 6.60 -1.32
CA THR A 146 -55.24 5.83 -2.32
C THR A 146 -56.57 5.32 -1.78
N ASP A 147 -56.62 4.92 -0.50
CA ASP A 147 -57.86 4.49 0.15
C ASP A 147 -58.92 5.60 0.27
N GLU A 148 -58.47 6.83 0.51
CA GLU A 148 -59.37 7.98 0.65
C GLU A 148 -59.94 8.41 -0.70
N VAL A 149 -59.17 8.26 -1.79
CA VAL A 149 -59.62 8.46 -3.18
C VAL A 149 -60.64 7.40 -3.58
N LEU A 150 -60.35 6.11 -3.32
CA LEU A 150 -61.26 5.00 -3.62
C LEU A 150 -62.57 5.09 -2.83
N ARG A 151 -62.54 5.65 -1.60
CA ARG A 151 -63.75 5.87 -0.80
C ARG A 151 -64.62 6.99 -1.34
N LYS A 152 -64.05 8.03 -1.95
CA LYS A 152 -64.81 9.13 -2.57
C LYS A 152 -65.47 8.68 -3.86
N LEU A 153 -64.74 7.97 -4.73
CA LEU A 153 -65.27 7.40 -5.97
C LEU A 153 -66.40 6.40 -5.78
N ARG A 154 -66.49 5.75 -4.61
CA ARG A 154 -67.55 4.79 -4.29
C ARG A 154 -68.81 5.45 -3.69
N LYS A 155 -68.77 6.75 -3.41
CA LYS A 155 -69.86 7.52 -2.81
C LYS A 155 -70.51 8.53 -3.77
N GLU A 156 -69.94 8.69 -4.95
CA GLU A 156 -70.55 9.34 -6.12
C GLU A 156 -71.16 8.28 -7.03
#